data_AF-A0A939JKF7-F1
#
_entry.id   AF-A0A939JKF7-F1
#
_cell.length_a   1.000
_cell.length_b   1.000
_cell.length_c   1.000
_cell.angle_alpha   90.00
_cell.angle_beta   90.00
_cell.angle_gamma   90.00
#
_symmetry.space_group_name_H-M   'P 1'
#
loop_
_entity.id
_entity.type
_entity.pdbx_description
1 polymer ?
#
loop_
_entity_poly.entity_id
_entity_poly.type
_entity_poly.pdbx_seq_one_letter_code
_entity_poly.pdbx_strand_id
1 'polypeptide(L)'
;MVGFQARELISSERRITGLSTSVIADLVAELGPAWQARRDAALLDRPRRRGVGAGAKYKLVFVDRLLATLVHLRHGVTHDVLACWFQVDRSTITRAVGEIRPLLADRGCQIDGGLRLRTLADVIAHLGATGRTALMDATEIRVRRPAANRGGRSRFISGKSRINAMKALVLTDEHGQLLFCGETRAGSVADITQARDAGLIDLLADTIDLQILADAGYQGLAAQTSGQVVTPPRKRRGKNLEHLQWLMTHHEAARFAHSSARIPVEHGIAHLKNWRALARHHSRRENLPDTIRAVTGLLSDQQAPRHSKALELTASSA
;
A
#
# COMPACT_ATOMS: atom_id res chain seq x y z
N MET A 1 30.27 1.64 -11.06
CA MET A 1 29.59 0.33 -10.95
C MET A 1 29.53 0.06 -9.47
N VAL A 2 28.36 -0.18 -8.87
CA VAL A 2 28.33 -0.63 -7.48
C VAL A 2 29.18 -1.90 -7.43
N GLY A 3 30.30 -1.87 -6.70
CA GLY A 3 31.13 -3.05 -6.56
C GLY A 3 30.26 -4.21 -6.06
N PHE A 4 30.52 -5.43 -6.54
CA PHE A 4 29.79 -6.64 -6.16
C PHE A 4 29.47 -6.70 -4.65
N GLN A 5 30.41 -6.25 -3.82
CA GLN A 5 30.29 -6.11 -2.36
C GLN A 5 29.14 -5.22 -1.88
N ALA A 6 28.90 -4.06 -2.49
CA ALA A 6 27.83 -3.16 -2.05
C ALA A 6 26.43 -3.68 -2.48
N ARG A 7 26.34 -4.42 -3.59
CA ARG A 7 25.11 -5.12 -3.98
C ARG A 7 24.78 -6.23 -2.98
N GLU A 8 25.78 -7.02 -2.61
CA GLU A 8 25.64 -8.10 -1.64
C GLU A 8 25.14 -7.55 -0.29
N LEU A 9 25.79 -6.50 0.23
CA LEU A 9 25.39 -5.83 1.48
C LEU A 9 23.95 -5.31 1.45
N ILE A 10 23.53 -4.64 0.36
CA ILE A 10 22.15 -4.14 0.22
C ILE A 10 21.15 -5.30 0.22
N SER A 11 21.48 -6.43 -0.41
CA SER A 11 20.59 -7.58 -0.51
C SER A 11 20.54 -8.45 0.75
N SER A 12 21.64 -8.54 1.51
CA SER A 12 21.77 -9.41 2.68
C SER A 12 21.22 -8.77 3.96
N GLU A 13 21.29 -7.44 4.08
CA GLU A 13 20.83 -6.73 5.27
C GLU A 13 19.36 -6.30 5.14
N ARG A 14 18.47 -7.02 5.84
CA ARG A 14 17.02 -6.72 5.86
C ARG A 14 16.72 -5.28 6.26
N ARG A 15 17.54 -4.65 7.09
CA ARG A 15 17.32 -3.26 7.51
C ARG A 15 17.39 -2.25 6.35
N ILE A 16 18.11 -2.58 5.26
CA ILE A 16 18.34 -1.70 4.10
C ILE A 16 17.16 -1.73 3.12
N THR A 17 16.56 -2.89 2.86
CA THR A 17 15.45 -3.04 1.90
C THR A 17 14.10 -3.25 2.57
N GLY A 18 14.09 -3.68 3.83
CA GLY A 18 12.92 -4.17 4.56
C GLY A 18 12.62 -5.65 4.32
N LEU A 19 13.30 -6.30 3.37
CA LEU A 19 12.97 -7.63 2.85
C LEU A 19 14.08 -8.63 3.15
N SER A 20 13.75 -9.92 3.22
CA SER A 20 14.77 -10.97 3.28
C SER A 20 15.39 -11.24 1.91
N THR A 21 16.58 -11.83 1.90
CA THR A 21 17.27 -12.27 0.68
C THR A 21 16.39 -13.15 -0.21
N SER A 22 15.61 -14.06 0.38
CA SER A 22 14.65 -14.91 -0.33
C SER A 22 13.59 -14.10 -1.09
N VAL A 23 12.96 -13.13 -0.43
CA VAL A 23 11.92 -12.28 -1.04
C VAL A 23 12.52 -11.43 -2.17
N ILE A 24 13.77 -10.96 -2.01
CA ILE A 24 14.47 -10.24 -3.07
C ILE A 24 14.74 -11.18 -4.26
N ALA A 25 15.15 -12.43 -4.02
CA ALA A 25 15.35 -13.41 -5.08
C ALA A 25 14.04 -13.71 -5.84
N ASP A 26 12.94 -13.90 -5.12
CA ASP A 26 11.60 -14.11 -5.71
C ASP A 26 11.18 -12.90 -6.57
N LEU A 27 11.38 -11.68 -6.07
CA LEU A 27 11.14 -10.45 -6.83
C LEU A 27 12.01 -10.38 -8.09
N VAL A 28 13.26 -10.84 -8.04
CA VAL A 28 14.15 -10.85 -9.21
C VAL A 28 13.65 -11.84 -10.26
N ALA A 29 13.28 -13.04 -9.84
CA ALA A 29 12.75 -14.08 -10.71
C ALA A 29 11.42 -13.67 -11.36
N GLU A 30 10.53 -13.03 -10.60
CA GLU A 30 9.22 -12.60 -11.07
C GLU A 30 9.30 -11.36 -11.98
N LEU A 31 10.00 -10.31 -11.54
CA LEU A 31 9.95 -9.01 -12.20
C LEU A 31 10.99 -8.81 -13.30
N GLY A 32 12.06 -9.60 -13.30
CA GLY A 32 13.11 -9.53 -14.32
C GLY A 32 12.57 -9.73 -15.74
N PRO A 33 11.85 -10.84 -16.02
CA PRO A 33 11.22 -11.08 -17.32
C PRO A 33 10.19 -10.02 -17.71
N ALA A 34 9.34 -9.61 -16.76
CA ALA A 34 8.32 -8.58 -17.00
C ALA A 34 8.92 -7.21 -17.36
N TRP A 35 10.02 -6.83 -16.70
CA TRP A 35 10.77 -5.62 -17.03
C TRP A 35 11.38 -5.70 -18.44
N GLN A 36 11.98 -6.84 -18.78
CA GLN A 36 12.57 -7.07 -20.10
C GLN A 36 11.50 -7.01 -21.21
N ALA A 37 10.34 -7.65 -21.01
CA ALA A 37 9.23 -7.59 -21.96
C ALA A 37 8.69 -6.17 -22.17
N ARG A 38 8.49 -5.39 -21.09
CA ARG A 38 8.07 -3.97 -21.19
C ARG A 38 9.09 -3.13 -21.94
N ARG A 39 10.37 -3.38 -21.72
CA ARG A 39 11.46 -2.73 -22.43
C ARG A 39 11.39 -3.05 -23.92
N ASP A 40 11.26 -4.32 -24.28
CA ASP A 40 11.29 -4.74 -25.68
C ASP A 40 10.07 -4.21 -26.44
N ALA A 41 8.88 -4.23 -25.83
CA ALA A 41 7.69 -3.58 -26.37
C ALA A 41 7.90 -2.06 -26.60
N ALA A 42 8.46 -1.35 -25.62
CA ALA A 42 8.73 0.09 -25.77
C ALA A 42 9.77 0.42 -26.85
N LEU A 43 10.67 -0.52 -27.17
CA LEU A 43 11.64 -0.36 -28.26
C LEU A 43 11.00 -0.53 -29.64
N LEU A 44 9.88 -1.26 -29.73
CA LEU A 44 9.13 -1.55 -30.97
C LEU A 44 8.05 -0.49 -31.28
N ASP A 45 7.46 0.12 -30.26
CA ASP A 45 6.29 1.01 -30.39
C ASP A 45 6.61 2.45 -30.91
N ARG A 46 7.87 2.90 -30.84
CA ARG A 46 8.22 4.29 -31.21
C ARG A 46 8.80 4.39 -32.61
N PRO A 47 8.38 5.36 -33.46
CA PRO A 47 9.09 5.66 -34.70
C PRO A 47 10.50 6.14 -34.36
N ARG A 48 11.51 5.36 -34.76
CA ARG A 48 12.91 5.59 -34.35
C ARG A 48 13.69 6.30 -35.46
N ARG A 49 14.50 7.29 -35.09
CA ARG A 49 15.57 7.85 -35.94
C ARG A 49 16.86 7.01 -35.95
N ARG A 50 17.01 6.04 -35.04
CA ARG A 50 18.19 5.15 -34.90
C ARG A 50 17.76 3.71 -34.63
N GLY A 51 18.55 2.74 -35.10
CA GLY A 51 18.27 1.30 -34.94
C GLY A 51 18.02 0.85 -33.50
N VAL A 52 17.38 -0.32 -33.35
CA VAL A 52 17.20 -0.97 -32.05
C VAL A 52 18.58 -1.21 -31.43
N GLY A 53 18.76 -0.81 -30.16
CA GLY A 53 20.05 -0.91 -29.46
C GLY A 53 21.04 0.26 -29.65
N ALA A 54 20.79 1.20 -30.57
CA ALA A 54 21.70 2.34 -30.84
C ALA A 54 21.58 3.52 -29.84
N GLY A 55 20.92 3.31 -28.70
CA GLY A 55 20.81 4.27 -27.61
C GLY A 55 21.87 4.05 -26.54
N ALA A 56 21.99 4.99 -25.58
CA ALA A 56 22.90 4.82 -24.44
C ALA A 56 22.60 3.51 -23.69
N LYS A 57 23.64 2.69 -23.47
CA LYS A 57 23.52 1.45 -22.70
C LYS A 57 23.13 1.78 -21.27
N TYR A 58 22.26 0.96 -20.69
CA TYR A 58 21.85 1.15 -19.30
C TYR A 58 23.03 0.87 -18.37
N LYS A 59 23.36 1.84 -17.53
CA LYS A 59 24.44 1.74 -16.54
C LYS A 59 24.12 0.80 -15.37
N LEU A 60 22.85 0.46 -15.17
CA LEU A 60 22.37 -0.44 -14.10
C LEU A 60 21.63 -1.62 -14.71
N VAL A 61 22.04 -2.83 -14.31
CA VAL A 61 21.31 -4.08 -14.57
C VAL A 61 20.01 -4.11 -13.77
N PHE A 62 19.10 -5.03 -14.11
CA PHE A 62 17.78 -5.12 -13.48
C PHE A 62 17.83 -5.15 -11.94
N VAL A 63 18.67 -6.00 -11.37
CA VAL A 63 18.76 -6.16 -9.91
C VAL A 63 19.19 -4.86 -9.23
N ASP A 64 20.15 -4.13 -9.79
CA ASP A 64 20.58 -2.84 -9.22
C ASP A 64 19.45 -1.80 -9.28
N ARG A 65 18.62 -1.82 -10.33
CA ARG A 65 17.42 -0.97 -10.43
C ARG A 65 16.42 -1.32 -9.33
N LEU A 66 16.20 -2.61 -9.11
CA LEU A 66 15.31 -3.11 -8.07
C LEU A 66 15.81 -2.67 -6.70
N LEU A 67 17.07 -2.97 -6.36
CA LEU A 67 17.66 -2.61 -5.07
C LEU A 67 17.63 -1.09 -4.82
N ALA A 68 18.01 -0.27 -5.81
CA ALA A 68 17.91 1.19 -5.69
C ALA A 68 16.47 1.66 -5.42
N THR A 69 15.48 1.01 -6.06
CA THR A 69 14.05 1.32 -5.85
C THR A 69 13.59 0.88 -4.46
N LEU A 70 13.96 -0.31 -3.99
CA LEU A 70 13.62 -0.79 -2.66
C LEU A 70 14.19 0.12 -1.57
N VAL A 71 15.45 0.52 -1.67
CA VAL A 71 16.08 1.47 -0.73
C VAL A 71 15.39 2.83 -0.75
N HIS A 72 15.05 3.33 -1.95
CA HIS A 72 14.27 4.57 -2.09
C HIS A 72 12.92 4.48 -1.35
N LEU A 73 12.17 3.40 -1.55
CA LEU A 73 10.86 3.20 -0.93
C LEU A 73 10.98 3.03 0.59
N ARG A 74 11.93 2.22 1.04
CA ARG A 74 12.13 1.89 2.45
C ARG A 74 12.55 3.11 3.26
N HIS A 75 13.54 3.85 2.77
CA HIS A 75 14.19 4.91 3.54
C HIS A 75 13.86 6.32 3.08
N GLY A 76 13.12 6.49 1.97
CA GLY A 76 12.81 7.82 1.42
C GLY A 76 14.05 8.56 0.92
N VAL A 77 15.14 7.82 0.63
CA VAL A 77 16.43 8.37 0.19
C VAL A 77 16.25 9.07 -1.15
N THR A 78 16.86 10.24 -1.32
CA THR A 78 16.74 11.00 -2.57
C THR A 78 17.46 10.28 -3.71
N HIS A 79 17.01 10.52 -4.95
CA HIS A 79 17.65 9.93 -6.13
C HIS A 79 19.12 10.39 -6.27
N ASP A 80 19.48 11.56 -5.73
CA ASP A 80 20.84 12.09 -5.73
C ASP A 80 21.78 11.28 -4.82
N VAL A 81 21.32 10.92 -3.61
CA VAL A 81 22.12 10.06 -2.71
C VAL A 81 22.30 8.66 -3.32
N LEU A 82 21.22 8.09 -3.88
CA LEU A 82 21.32 6.82 -4.59
C LEU A 82 22.22 6.90 -5.82
N ALA A 83 22.24 8.02 -6.54
CA ALA A 83 23.13 8.22 -7.68
C ALA A 83 24.61 8.19 -7.25
N CYS A 84 24.94 8.82 -6.11
CA CYS A 84 26.27 8.73 -5.51
C CYS A 84 26.62 7.30 -5.11
N TRP A 85 25.73 6.60 -4.40
CA TRP A 85 25.98 5.21 -3.97
C TRP A 85 26.13 4.25 -5.14
N PHE A 86 25.32 4.45 -6.19
CA PHE A 86 25.34 3.62 -7.39
C PHE A 86 26.37 4.03 -8.44
N GLN A 87 27.07 5.16 -8.21
CA GLN A 87 28.04 5.77 -9.15
C GLN A 87 27.45 5.95 -10.55
N VAL A 88 26.24 6.50 -10.62
CA VAL A 88 25.52 6.79 -11.87
C VAL A 88 24.90 8.18 -11.81
N ASP A 89 24.39 8.67 -12.94
CA ASP A 89 23.65 9.94 -12.95
C ASP A 89 22.31 9.82 -12.20
N ARG A 90 21.89 10.90 -11.54
CA ARG A 90 20.55 11.02 -10.91
C ARG A 90 19.40 10.66 -11.86
N SER A 91 19.54 10.98 -13.14
CA SER A 91 18.55 10.63 -14.17
C SER A 91 18.45 9.11 -14.39
N THR A 92 19.54 8.36 -14.18
CA THR A 92 19.56 6.90 -14.24
C THR A 92 18.76 6.29 -13.11
N ILE A 93 18.92 6.78 -11.87
CA ILE A 93 18.10 6.36 -10.72
C ILE A 93 16.65 6.73 -10.92
N THR A 94 16.37 7.96 -11.36
CA THR A 94 15.00 8.41 -11.61
C THR A 94 14.29 7.52 -12.63
N ARG A 95 14.99 7.13 -13.70
CA ARG A 95 14.47 6.17 -14.69
C ARG A 95 14.29 4.78 -14.09
N ALA A 96 15.25 4.27 -13.34
CA ALA A 96 15.16 2.97 -12.68
C ALA A 96 13.93 2.89 -11.75
N VAL A 97 13.76 3.86 -10.86
CA VAL A 97 12.60 3.95 -9.95
C VAL A 97 11.29 4.10 -10.74
N GLY A 98 11.30 4.83 -11.85
CA GLY A 98 10.15 4.98 -12.74
C GLY A 98 9.75 3.71 -13.49
N GLU A 99 10.71 2.85 -13.85
CA GLU A 99 10.47 1.58 -14.52
C GLU A 99 10.06 0.46 -13.54
N ILE A 100 10.68 0.41 -12.35
CA ILE A 100 10.45 -0.65 -11.37
C ILE A 100 9.19 -0.42 -10.52
N ARG A 101 8.88 0.83 -10.14
CA ARG A 101 7.73 1.12 -9.27
C ARG A 101 6.41 0.57 -9.82
N PRO A 102 6.05 0.75 -11.11
CA PRO A 102 4.81 0.19 -11.65
C PRO A 102 4.80 -1.33 -11.61
N LEU A 103 5.93 -1.99 -11.89
CA LEU A 103 6.04 -3.45 -11.79
C LEU A 103 5.75 -3.94 -10.36
N LEU A 104 6.27 -3.26 -9.35
CA LEU A 104 5.96 -3.56 -7.94
C LEU A 104 4.50 -3.26 -7.59
N ALA A 105 3.95 -2.16 -8.10
CA ALA A 105 2.58 -1.73 -7.85
C ALA A 105 1.56 -2.73 -8.40
N ASP A 106 1.85 -3.33 -9.55
CA ASP A 106 0.92 -4.24 -10.22
C ASP A 106 0.81 -5.58 -9.49
N ARG A 107 1.74 -5.95 -8.60
CA ARG A 107 1.78 -7.27 -7.94
C ARG A 107 0.61 -7.54 -7.00
N GLY A 108 0.12 -6.53 -6.29
CA GLY A 108 -0.88 -6.69 -5.24
C GLY A 108 -0.35 -7.34 -3.96
N CYS A 109 -1.22 -7.43 -2.96
CA CYS A 109 -0.90 -7.99 -1.65
C CYS A 109 -0.95 -9.51 -1.69
N GLN A 110 0.10 -10.18 -1.22
CA GLN A 110 0.08 -11.62 -1.04
C GLN A 110 -0.68 -11.98 0.23
N ILE A 111 -1.58 -12.93 0.10
CA ILE A 111 -2.24 -13.59 1.23
C ILE A 111 -1.86 -15.08 1.26
N ASP A 112 -2.34 -15.79 2.28
CA ASP A 112 -2.15 -17.23 2.41
C ASP A 112 -2.62 -17.99 1.14
N GLY A 113 -1.89 -19.05 0.79
CA GLY A 113 -2.15 -19.82 -0.43
C GLY A 113 -1.64 -19.18 -1.73
N GLY A 114 -0.88 -18.08 -1.64
CA GLY A 114 -0.19 -17.46 -2.78
C GLY A 114 -1.09 -16.58 -3.66
N LEU A 115 -2.35 -16.37 -3.29
CA LEU A 115 -3.25 -15.45 -3.98
C LEU A 115 -2.74 -13.99 -3.82
N ARG A 116 -2.90 -13.20 -4.88
CA ARG A 116 -2.51 -11.78 -4.94
C ARG A 116 -3.75 -10.91 -5.10
N LEU A 117 -4.08 -10.12 -4.07
CA LEU A 117 -5.17 -9.15 -4.10
C LEU A 117 -4.66 -7.81 -4.65
N ARG A 118 -5.13 -7.41 -5.83
CA ARG A 118 -4.62 -6.22 -6.56
C ARG A 118 -5.58 -5.04 -6.47
N THR A 119 -6.87 -5.32 -6.36
CA THR A 119 -7.94 -4.32 -6.34
C THR A 119 -8.78 -4.42 -5.07
N LEU A 120 -9.57 -3.38 -4.79
CA LEU A 120 -10.58 -3.44 -3.73
C LEU A 120 -11.60 -4.56 -3.99
N ALA A 121 -11.99 -4.77 -5.25
CA ALA A 121 -12.91 -5.84 -5.63
C ALA A 121 -12.34 -7.22 -5.30
N ASP A 122 -11.04 -7.46 -5.56
CA ASP A 122 -10.38 -8.71 -5.20
C ASP A 122 -10.44 -8.98 -3.69
N VAL A 123 -10.24 -7.93 -2.88
CA VAL A 123 -10.32 -8.02 -1.41
C VAL A 123 -11.74 -8.37 -0.97
N ILE A 124 -12.75 -7.66 -1.47
CA ILE A 124 -14.14 -7.92 -1.09
C ILE A 124 -14.57 -9.33 -1.52
N ALA A 125 -14.22 -9.76 -2.74
CA ALA A 125 -14.51 -11.11 -3.21
C ALA A 125 -13.82 -12.19 -2.34
N HIS A 126 -12.55 -11.99 -1.98
CA HIS A 126 -11.82 -12.90 -1.11
C HIS A 126 -12.44 -12.99 0.30
N LEU A 127 -12.75 -11.85 0.91
CA LEU A 127 -13.35 -11.80 2.25
C LEU A 127 -14.76 -12.38 2.24
N GLY A 128 -15.56 -12.09 1.21
CA GLY A 128 -16.89 -12.66 1.02
C GLY A 128 -16.86 -14.18 0.87
N ALA A 129 -15.89 -14.72 0.13
CA ALA A 129 -15.74 -16.17 -0.04
C ALA A 129 -15.24 -16.89 1.23
N THR A 130 -14.50 -16.19 2.09
CA THR A 130 -13.93 -16.78 3.32
C THR A 130 -14.73 -16.48 4.59
N GLY A 131 -15.70 -15.57 4.53
CA GLY A 131 -16.46 -15.09 5.69
C GLY A 131 -15.60 -14.37 6.73
N ARG A 132 -14.38 -13.94 6.37
CA ARG A 132 -13.46 -13.26 7.28
C ARG A 132 -13.85 -11.79 7.46
N THR A 133 -13.56 -11.27 8.65
CA THR A 133 -13.77 -9.86 8.97
C THR A 133 -12.58 -9.02 8.50
N ALA A 134 -12.83 -7.79 8.07
CA ALA A 134 -11.77 -6.84 7.77
C ALA A 134 -11.86 -5.58 8.62
N LEU A 135 -10.72 -4.91 8.76
CA LEU A 135 -10.64 -3.58 9.37
C LEU A 135 -10.38 -2.55 8.28
N MET A 136 -11.18 -1.50 8.26
CA MET A 136 -11.06 -0.40 7.30
C MET A 136 -10.67 0.90 7.99
N ASP A 137 -9.74 1.62 7.37
CA ASP A 137 -9.35 2.97 7.77
C ASP A 137 -8.77 3.74 6.57
N ALA A 138 -8.44 5.01 6.76
CA ALA A 138 -7.72 5.82 5.79
C ALA A 138 -6.38 6.28 6.36
N THR A 139 -5.34 6.27 5.52
CA THR A 139 -4.02 6.81 5.87
C THR A 139 -3.71 8.07 5.08
N GLU A 140 -3.24 9.11 5.77
CA GLU A 140 -2.78 10.35 5.13
C GLU A 140 -1.27 10.31 4.86
N ILE A 141 -0.91 10.60 3.61
CA ILE A 141 0.46 10.71 3.14
C ILE A 141 0.73 12.16 2.76
N ARG A 142 1.72 12.77 3.41
CA ARG A 142 2.12 14.16 3.13
C ARG A 142 2.63 14.26 1.70
N VAL A 143 2.08 15.19 0.93
CA VAL A 143 2.53 15.48 -0.44
C VAL A 143 2.97 16.93 -0.57
N ARG A 144 3.73 17.25 -1.62
CA ARG A 144 4.13 18.64 -1.88
C ARG A 144 2.92 19.54 -2.06
N ARG A 145 2.95 20.70 -1.40
CA ARG A 145 1.97 21.77 -1.60
C ARG A 145 2.34 22.53 -2.89
N PRO A 146 1.37 22.91 -3.73
CA PRO A 146 1.62 23.82 -4.84
C PRO A 146 2.29 25.12 -4.36
N ALA A 147 3.09 25.73 -5.25
CA ALA A 147 3.73 27.03 -5.00
C ALA A 147 2.69 28.11 -4.63
N ALA A 148 3.15 29.23 -4.06
CA ALA A 148 2.29 30.39 -3.81
C ALA A 148 1.57 30.81 -5.11
N ASN A 149 0.33 31.25 -4.98
CA ASN A 149 -0.48 31.81 -6.08
C ASN A 149 -0.87 30.83 -7.21
N ARG A 150 -0.68 29.52 -7.04
CA ARG A 150 -1.31 28.51 -7.91
C ARG A 150 -2.66 28.05 -7.33
N GLY A 151 -3.65 27.87 -8.21
CA GLY A 151 -4.96 27.30 -7.85
C GLY A 151 -4.85 25.91 -7.22
N GLY A 152 -5.84 25.53 -6.41
CA GLY A 152 -5.92 24.20 -5.78
C GLY A 152 -5.04 24.00 -4.54
N ARG A 153 -4.56 25.07 -3.90
CA ARG A 153 -3.76 25.01 -2.65
C ARG A 153 -4.50 24.46 -1.44
N SER A 154 -5.83 24.60 -1.38
CA SER A 154 -6.68 24.09 -0.31
C SER A 154 -7.21 22.68 -0.57
N ARG A 155 -7.28 22.26 -1.84
CA ARG A 155 -7.83 20.97 -2.28
C ARG A 155 -7.20 19.75 -1.59
N PHE A 156 -5.96 19.86 -1.14
CA PHE A 156 -5.25 18.75 -0.51
C PHE A 156 -5.04 18.94 0.99
N ILE A 157 -5.56 20.02 1.57
CA ILE A 157 -5.45 20.28 3.00
C ILE A 157 -6.49 19.41 3.71
N SER A 158 -6.02 18.48 4.53
CA SER A 158 -6.90 17.71 5.40
C SER A 158 -7.53 18.60 6.45
N GLY A 159 -8.83 18.44 6.67
CA GLY A 159 -9.57 19.18 7.68
C GLY A 159 -9.09 18.86 9.11
N LYS A 160 -8.79 17.58 9.37
CA LYS A 160 -8.41 17.08 10.71
C LYS A 160 -6.97 17.41 11.05
N SER A 161 -6.03 17.07 10.17
CA SER A 161 -4.59 17.19 10.44
C SER A 161 -3.99 18.51 9.96
N ARG A 162 -4.75 19.31 9.18
CA ARG A 162 -4.32 20.60 8.58
C ARG A 162 -3.06 20.50 7.71
N ILE A 163 -2.65 19.29 7.31
CA ILE A 163 -1.52 19.06 6.41
C ILE A 163 -1.96 18.90 4.97
N ASN A 164 -1.08 19.24 4.03
CA ASN A 164 -1.27 18.98 2.60
C ASN A 164 -0.96 17.52 2.30
N ALA A 165 -2.00 16.71 2.09
CA ALA A 165 -1.90 15.27 2.00
C ALA A 165 -2.76 14.69 0.87
N MET A 166 -2.44 13.46 0.48
CA MET A 166 -3.39 12.57 -0.18
C MET A 166 -3.73 11.45 0.80
N LYS A 167 -4.98 11.01 0.77
CA LYS A 167 -5.48 9.91 1.58
C LYS A 167 -5.50 8.65 0.73
N ALA A 168 -5.32 7.50 1.37
CA ALA A 168 -5.47 6.19 0.77
C ALA A 168 -6.33 5.32 1.69
N LEU A 169 -7.27 4.61 1.10
CA LEU A 169 -8.12 3.64 1.78
C LEU A 169 -7.27 2.42 2.12
N VAL A 170 -7.38 1.91 3.34
CA VAL A 170 -6.64 0.76 3.85
C VAL A 170 -7.65 -0.29 4.29
N LEU A 171 -7.42 -1.53 3.87
CA LEU A 171 -8.05 -2.72 4.47
C LEU A 171 -6.99 -3.67 4.99
N THR A 172 -7.21 -4.15 6.20
CA THR A 172 -6.45 -5.25 6.81
C THR A 172 -7.38 -6.38 7.20
N ASP A 173 -6.82 -7.55 7.47
CA ASP A 173 -7.52 -8.59 8.23
C ASP A 173 -7.68 -8.18 9.71
N GLU A 174 -8.27 -9.06 10.53
CA GLU A 174 -8.41 -8.86 11.98
C GLU A 174 -7.08 -8.80 12.75
N HIS A 175 -5.96 -9.23 12.15
CA HIS A 175 -4.62 -9.23 12.75
C HIS A 175 -3.77 -8.04 12.33
N GLY A 176 -4.27 -7.17 11.43
CA GLY A 176 -3.55 -6.01 10.92
C GLY A 176 -2.63 -6.30 9.74
N GLN A 177 -2.72 -7.48 9.12
CA GLN A 177 -2.05 -7.79 7.85
C GLN A 177 -2.74 -7.07 6.71
N LEU A 178 -1.97 -6.46 5.82
CA LEU A 178 -2.53 -5.66 4.74
C LEU A 178 -3.13 -6.51 3.63
N LEU A 179 -4.40 -6.25 3.35
CA LEU A 179 -5.10 -6.79 2.18
C LEU A 179 -5.11 -5.77 1.04
N PHE A 180 -5.21 -4.48 1.37
CA PHE A 180 -5.25 -3.41 0.39
C PHE A 180 -4.81 -2.07 0.98
N CYS A 181 -4.13 -1.27 0.16
CA CYS A 181 -4.00 0.17 0.39
C CYS A 181 -3.95 0.88 -0.96
N GLY A 182 -4.91 1.77 -1.19
CA GLY A 182 -5.14 2.35 -2.52
C GLY A 182 -6.27 3.36 -2.54
N GLU A 183 -6.96 3.46 -3.67
CA GLU A 183 -8.09 4.38 -3.89
C GLU A 183 -7.82 5.81 -3.42
N THR A 184 -6.73 6.40 -3.93
CA THR A 184 -6.26 7.67 -3.37
C THR A 184 -7.22 8.82 -3.66
N ARG A 185 -7.40 9.71 -2.68
CA ARG A 185 -8.13 10.97 -2.85
C ARG A 185 -7.35 12.14 -2.24
N ALA A 186 -7.75 13.36 -2.58
CA ALA A 186 -7.15 14.54 -1.98
C ALA A 186 -7.47 14.62 -0.48
N GLY A 187 -6.55 15.16 0.34
CA GLY A 187 -6.71 15.17 1.80
C GLY A 187 -7.96 15.90 2.31
N SER A 188 -8.54 16.82 1.53
CA SER A 188 -9.78 17.51 1.90
C SER A 188 -11.04 16.65 1.76
N VAL A 189 -10.96 15.51 1.07
CA VAL A 189 -12.08 14.59 0.88
C VAL A 189 -12.32 13.82 2.18
N ALA A 190 -13.60 13.70 2.57
CA ALA A 190 -14.00 12.93 3.74
C ALA A 190 -13.83 11.43 3.47
N ASP A 191 -13.46 10.67 4.50
CA ASP A 191 -13.11 9.25 4.34
C ASP A 191 -14.30 8.42 3.86
N ILE A 192 -15.51 8.73 4.34
CA ILE A 192 -16.75 8.13 3.83
C ILE A 192 -17.00 8.41 2.34
N THR A 193 -16.66 9.61 1.85
CA THR A 193 -16.81 9.94 0.43
C THR A 193 -15.79 9.17 -0.40
N GLN A 194 -14.55 9.04 0.08
CA GLN A 194 -13.54 8.22 -0.58
C GLN A 194 -14.00 6.75 -0.70
N ALA A 195 -14.58 6.17 0.36
CA ALA A 195 -15.11 4.81 0.31
C ALA A 195 -16.27 4.66 -0.68
N ARG A 196 -17.16 5.65 -0.77
CA ARG A 196 -18.25 5.68 -1.77
C ARG A 196 -17.70 5.75 -3.20
N ASP A 197 -16.79 6.70 -3.46
CA ASP A 197 -16.19 6.88 -4.78
C ASP A 197 -15.32 5.67 -5.19
N ALA A 198 -14.87 4.86 -4.22
CA ALA A 198 -14.17 3.60 -4.45
C ALA A 198 -15.10 2.45 -4.85
N GLY A 199 -16.42 2.67 -4.89
CA GLY A 199 -17.42 1.64 -5.23
C GLY A 199 -17.67 0.64 -4.10
N LEU A 200 -17.27 0.94 -2.86
CA LEU A 200 -17.38 -0.02 -1.74
C LEU A 200 -18.83 -0.49 -1.51
N ILE A 201 -19.81 0.39 -1.71
CA ILE A 201 -21.24 0.04 -1.55
C ILE A 201 -21.64 -1.01 -2.57
N ASP A 202 -21.32 -0.79 -3.83
CA ASP A 202 -21.67 -1.69 -4.93
C ASP A 202 -20.96 -3.04 -4.79
N LEU A 203 -19.68 -3.02 -4.38
CA LEU A 203 -18.91 -4.24 -4.15
C LEU A 203 -19.46 -5.11 -3.01
N LEU A 204 -20.05 -4.48 -1.99
CA LEU A 204 -20.63 -5.20 -0.86
C LEU A 204 -22.03 -5.73 -1.14
N ALA A 205 -22.74 -5.19 -2.14
CA ALA A 205 -24.12 -5.58 -2.46
C ALA A 205 -24.28 -7.09 -2.75
N ASP A 206 -23.24 -7.71 -3.28
CA ASP A 206 -23.21 -9.15 -3.62
C ASP A 206 -22.67 -10.03 -2.47
N THR A 207 -22.51 -9.49 -1.26
CA THR A 207 -22.00 -10.20 -0.08
C THR A 207 -22.97 -10.07 1.09
N ILE A 208 -23.16 -11.13 1.87
CA ILE A 208 -24.16 -11.15 2.97
C ILE A 208 -23.49 -11.31 4.34
N ASP A 209 -22.46 -12.14 4.46
CA ASP A 209 -21.82 -12.48 5.75
C ASP A 209 -20.46 -11.80 5.98
N LEU A 210 -20.17 -10.73 5.24
CA LEU A 210 -18.92 -9.97 5.38
C LEU A 210 -19.10 -8.78 6.32
N GLN A 211 -18.26 -8.69 7.37
CA GLN A 211 -18.16 -7.52 8.24
C GLN A 211 -16.85 -6.75 8.02
N ILE A 212 -16.96 -5.42 7.94
CA ILE A 212 -15.85 -4.47 7.84
C ILE A 212 -15.95 -3.46 8.97
N LEU A 213 -15.04 -3.50 9.93
CA LEU A 213 -15.01 -2.55 11.06
C LEU A 213 -14.31 -1.26 10.67
N ALA A 214 -15.00 -0.14 10.80
CA ALA A 214 -14.53 1.18 10.42
C ALA A 214 -14.64 2.20 11.55
N ASP A 215 -13.95 3.34 11.41
CA ASP A 215 -13.98 4.42 12.39
C ASP A 215 -15.30 5.22 12.34
N ALA A 216 -15.42 6.21 13.23
CA ALA A 216 -16.61 7.07 13.24
C ALA A 216 -16.74 7.99 12.01
N GLY A 217 -15.65 8.22 11.26
CA GLY A 217 -15.64 8.98 10.02
C GLY A 217 -16.38 8.29 8.87
N TYR A 218 -16.63 6.98 8.99
CA TYR A 218 -17.43 6.19 8.05
C TYR A 218 -18.91 6.03 8.48
N GLN A 219 -19.35 6.75 9.52
CA GLN A 219 -20.73 6.69 9.97
C GLN A 219 -21.72 7.07 8.85
N GLY A 220 -22.65 6.17 8.58
CA GLY A 220 -23.60 6.28 7.47
C GLY A 220 -23.46 5.16 6.44
N LEU A 221 -22.28 4.54 6.33
CA LEU A 221 -22.09 3.38 5.45
C LEU A 221 -22.90 2.17 5.90
N ALA A 222 -23.04 1.94 7.21
CA ALA A 222 -23.82 0.81 7.75
C ALA A 222 -25.23 0.69 7.13
N ALA A 223 -25.93 1.81 6.93
CA ALA A 223 -27.27 1.79 6.32
C ALA A 223 -27.23 1.55 4.80
N GLN A 224 -26.13 1.91 4.15
CA GLN A 224 -25.93 1.76 2.70
C GLN A 224 -25.40 0.38 2.32
N THR A 225 -24.80 -0.34 3.27
CA THR A 225 -24.18 -1.65 3.08
C THR A 225 -24.87 -2.74 3.90
N SER A 226 -26.17 -2.60 4.18
CA SER A 226 -26.97 -3.60 4.90
C SER A 226 -26.35 -4.09 6.22
N GLY A 227 -25.63 -3.21 6.93
CA GLY A 227 -24.97 -3.49 8.21
C GLY A 227 -23.55 -4.07 8.09
N GLN A 228 -23.06 -4.34 6.89
CA GLN A 228 -21.73 -4.95 6.69
C GLN A 228 -20.58 -4.03 7.07
N VAL A 229 -20.73 -2.71 6.91
CA VAL A 229 -19.75 -1.74 7.44
C VAL A 229 -20.15 -1.32 8.83
N VAL A 230 -19.43 -1.82 9.83
CA VAL A 230 -19.71 -1.59 11.25
C VAL A 230 -18.90 -0.39 11.75
N THR A 231 -19.58 0.59 12.34
CA THR A 231 -18.97 1.80 12.92
C THR A 231 -19.31 1.88 14.40
N PRO A 232 -18.54 2.59 15.24
CA PRO A 232 -18.82 2.65 16.66
C PRO A 232 -20.22 3.24 16.93
N PRO A 233 -20.88 2.83 18.03
CA PRO A 233 -22.25 3.25 18.31
C PRO A 233 -22.36 4.77 18.40
N ARG A 234 -23.37 5.32 17.74
CA ARG A 234 -23.63 6.77 17.79
C ARG A 234 -23.96 7.18 19.23
N LYS A 235 -23.30 8.22 19.72
CA LYS A 235 -23.68 8.85 20.98
C LYS A 235 -25.09 9.43 20.83
N ARG A 236 -26.06 8.89 21.57
CA ARG A 236 -27.42 9.43 21.62
C ARG A 236 -27.36 10.80 22.32
N ARG A 237 -27.99 11.83 21.75
CA ARG A 237 -28.00 13.19 22.28
C ARG A 237 -29.38 13.51 22.87
N GLY A 238 -29.42 14.05 24.08
CA GLY A 238 -30.64 14.52 24.74
C GLY A 238 -30.45 14.64 26.26
N LYS A 239 -30.90 15.76 26.86
CA LYS A 239 -30.71 16.06 28.29
C LYS A 239 -31.20 14.95 29.23
N ASN A 240 -32.24 14.22 28.84
CA ASN A 240 -32.82 13.14 29.66
C ASN A 240 -32.05 11.81 29.56
N LEU A 241 -31.24 11.62 28.51
CA LEU A 241 -30.50 10.37 28.27
C LEU A 241 -29.17 10.34 29.03
N GLU A 242 -28.61 11.50 29.37
CA GLU A 242 -27.36 11.63 30.14
C GLU A 242 -27.53 11.21 31.60
N HIS A 243 -28.76 11.22 32.14
CA HIS A 243 -29.04 10.71 33.49
C HIS A 243 -29.17 9.18 33.55
N LEU A 244 -29.25 8.49 32.41
CA LEU A 244 -29.34 7.04 32.36
C LEU A 244 -27.93 6.44 32.37
N GLN A 245 -27.34 6.32 33.57
CA GLN A 245 -25.98 5.81 33.75
C GLN A 245 -25.75 4.45 33.08
N TRP A 246 -26.70 3.52 33.16
CA TRP A 246 -26.64 2.21 32.49
C TRP A 246 -26.48 2.34 30.96
N LEU A 247 -27.19 3.31 30.34
CA LEU A 247 -27.10 3.52 28.89
C LEU A 247 -25.73 4.07 28.49
N MET A 248 -25.16 4.96 29.31
CA MET A 248 -23.83 5.50 29.10
C MET A 248 -22.75 4.44 29.27
N THR A 249 -22.83 3.61 30.31
CA THR A 249 -21.85 2.52 30.52
C THR A 249 -21.89 1.49 29.40
N HIS A 250 -23.09 1.12 28.91
CA HIS A 250 -23.22 0.22 27.75
C HIS A 250 -22.66 0.85 26.47
N HIS A 251 -22.89 2.15 26.26
CA HIS A 251 -22.33 2.88 25.12
C HIS A 251 -20.80 2.93 25.17
N GLU A 252 -20.24 3.24 26.34
CA GLU A 252 -18.79 3.31 26.56
C GLU A 252 -18.13 1.94 26.40
N ALA A 253 -18.73 0.88 26.96
CA ALA A 253 -18.25 -0.49 26.80
C ALA A 253 -18.27 -0.93 25.34
N ALA A 254 -19.35 -0.67 24.60
CA ALA A 254 -19.46 -1.01 23.18
C ALA A 254 -18.48 -0.19 22.32
N ARG A 255 -18.31 1.10 22.61
CA ARG A 255 -17.32 1.95 21.94
C ARG A 255 -15.89 1.48 22.24
N PHE A 256 -15.60 1.09 23.48
CA PHE A 256 -14.31 0.57 23.89
C PHE A 256 -14.01 -0.75 23.17
N ALA A 257 -14.95 -1.70 23.15
CA ALA A 257 -14.81 -2.95 22.41
C ALA A 257 -14.55 -2.71 20.92
N HIS A 258 -15.30 -1.79 20.29
CA HIS A 258 -15.12 -1.44 18.87
C HIS A 258 -13.76 -0.81 18.59
N SER A 259 -13.32 0.13 19.43
CA SER A 259 -12.00 0.76 19.31
C SER A 259 -10.87 -0.24 19.52
N SER A 260 -10.98 -1.12 20.51
CA SER A 260 -9.99 -2.17 20.80
C SER A 260 -9.86 -3.17 19.66
N ALA A 261 -10.98 -3.61 19.07
CA ALA A 261 -10.99 -4.50 17.91
C ALA A 261 -10.34 -3.89 16.66
N ARG A 262 -10.26 -2.55 16.57
CA ARG A 262 -9.64 -1.85 15.43
C ARG A 262 -8.16 -1.56 15.62
N ILE A 263 -7.58 -1.72 16.81
CA ILE A 263 -6.13 -1.48 17.05
C ILE A 263 -5.22 -2.15 15.99
N PRO A 264 -5.49 -3.39 15.51
CA PRO A 264 -4.64 -4.02 14.50
C PRO A 264 -4.52 -3.25 13.18
N VAL A 265 -5.56 -2.52 12.75
CA VAL A 265 -5.47 -1.68 11.52
C VAL A 265 -4.48 -0.53 11.72
N GLU A 266 -4.41 0.01 12.94
CA GLU A 266 -3.46 1.07 13.29
C GLU A 266 -2.02 0.54 13.23
N HIS A 267 -1.79 -0.70 13.66
CA HIS A 267 -0.50 -1.38 13.50
C HIS A 267 -0.15 -1.60 12.03
N GLY A 268 -1.09 -2.06 11.20
CA GLY A 268 -0.89 -2.20 9.75
C GLY A 268 -0.50 -0.87 9.09
N ILE A 269 -1.18 0.22 9.46
CA ILE A 269 -0.86 1.57 8.99
C ILE A 269 0.51 2.05 9.52
N ALA A 270 0.86 1.73 10.76
CA ALA A 270 2.17 2.05 11.30
C ALA A 270 3.28 1.35 10.51
N HIS A 271 3.10 0.07 10.16
CA HIS A 271 4.03 -0.65 9.30
C HIS A 271 4.12 -0.04 7.89
N LEU A 272 3.01 0.40 7.29
CA LEU A 272 3.04 1.18 6.04
C LEU A 272 3.88 2.44 6.17
N LYS A 273 3.68 3.22 7.24
CA LYS A 273 4.39 4.50 7.45
C LYS A 273 5.87 4.33 7.81
N ASN A 274 6.28 3.14 8.25
CA ASN A 274 7.70 2.80 8.41
C ASN A 274 8.45 2.74 7.07
N TRP A 275 7.74 2.55 5.95
CA TRP A 275 8.30 2.80 4.62
C TRP A 275 8.32 4.31 4.37
N ARG A 276 9.49 4.92 4.51
CA ARG A 276 9.61 6.37 4.65
C ARG A 276 9.21 7.15 3.40
N ALA A 277 9.12 6.49 2.23
CA ALA A 277 8.51 7.09 1.04
C ALA A 277 7.04 7.49 1.25
N LEU A 278 6.31 6.82 2.16
CA LEU A 278 4.93 7.13 2.53
C LEU A 278 4.81 8.09 3.72
N ALA A 279 5.87 8.31 4.50
CA ALA A 279 5.85 9.31 5.58
C ALA A 279 5.76 10.75 5.01
N ARG A 280 6.50 11.00 3.91
CA ARG A 280 6.44 12.23 3.12
C ARG A 280 6.83 11.94 1.67
N HIS A 281 5.85 12.05 0.77
CA HIS A 281 6.09 11.82 -0.65
C HIS A 281 6.72 13.05 -1.30
N HIS A 282 8.01 12.92 -1.63
CA HIS A 282 8.78 13.98 -2.27
C HIS A 282 8.69 13.98 -3.80
N SER A 283 8.14 12.94 -4.41
CA SER A 283 8.04 12.81 -5.87
C SER A 283 6.77 13.46 -6.42
N ARG A 284 6.56 13.34 -7.74
CA ARG A 284 5.33 13.82 -8.38
C ARG A 284 4.11 13.12 -7.80
N ARG A 285 3.02 13.87 -7.63
CA ARG A 285 1.79 13.36 -6.99
C ARG A 285 1.14 12.25 -7.83
N GLU A 286 1.21 12.32 -9.15
CA GLU A 286 0.69 11.27 -10.03
C GLU A 286 1.32 9.88 -9.79
N ASN A 287 2.53 9.83 -9.22
CA ASN A 287 3.22 8.58 -8.93
C ASN A 287 2.85 7.98 -7.57
N LEU A 288 2.17 8.73 -6.70
CA LEU A 288 1.89 8.25 -5.35
C LEU A 288 0.99 7.00 -5.32
N PRO A 289 -0.08 6.88 -6.13
CA PRO A 289 -0.88 5.65 -6.15
C PRO A 289 -0.05 4.39 -6.40
N ASP A 290 0.87 4.43 -7.36
CA ASP A 290 1.79 3.32 -7.62
C ASP A 290 2.78 3.11 -6.47
N THR A 291 3.30 4.18 -5.87
CA THR A 291 4.18 4.07 -4.70
C THR A 291 3.47 3.39 -3.53
N ILE A 292 2.20 3.74 -3.29
CA ILE A 292 1.38 3.12 -2.25
C ILE A 292 1.19 1.64 -2.55
N ARG A 293 0.71 1.29 -3.76
CA ARG A 293 0.47 -0.11 -4.13
C ARG A 293 1.75 -0.94 -4.06
N ALA A 294 2.87 -0.41 -4.54
CA ALA A 294 4.16 -1.06 -4.47
C ALA A 294 4.60 -1.33 -3.02
N VAL A 295 4.55 -0.33 -2.14
CA VAL A 295 4.90 -0.50 -0.72
C VAL A 295 3.95 -1.49 -0.03
N THR A 296 2.66 -1.46 -0.37
CA THR A 296 1.66 -2.36 0.21
C THR A 296 1.95 -3.81 -0.15
N GLY A 297 2.19 -4.11 -1.44
CA GLY A 297 2.59 -5.45 -1.87
C GLY A 297 3.89 -5.91 -1.22
N LEU A 298 4.91 -5.05 -1.16
CA LEU A 298 6.17 -5.37 -0.48
C LEU A 298 6.00 -5.64 1.03
N LEU A 299 5.13 -4.90 1.70
CA LEU A 299 4.85 -5.12 3.11
C LEU A 299 4.07 -6.42 3.33
N SER A 300 3.14 -6.77 2.45
CA SER A 300 2.48 -8.08 2.49
C SER A 300 3.48 -9.23 2.31
N ASP A 301 4.46 -9.12 1.41
CA ASP A 301 5.53 -10.13 1.25
C ASP A 301 6.40 -10.25 2.51
N GLN A 302 6.57 -9.15 3.24
CA GLN A 302 7.29 -9.12 4.51
C GLN A 302 6.50 -9.80 5.64
N GLN A 303 5.16 -9.76 5.56
CA GLN A 303 4.23 -10.28 6.58
C GLN A 303 3.75 -11.71 6.30
N ALA A 304 3.76 -12.15 5.03
CA ALA A 304 3.26 -13.44 4.62
C ALA A 304 3.98 -14.59 5.36
N PRO A 305 3.25 -15.54 5.96
CA PRO A 305 3.84 -16.76 6.48
C PRO A 305 4.59 -17.44 5.34
N ARG A 306 5.87 -17.73 5.53
CA ARG A 306 6.60 -18.51 4.54
C ARG A 306 5.93 -19.88 4.47
N HIS A 307 5.53 -20.30 3.27
CA HIS A 307 5.51 -21.73 2.99
C HIS A 307 6.95 -22.19 3.21
N SER A 308 7.22 -22.74 4.40
CA SER A 308 8.32 -23.66 4.53
C SER A 308 8.08 -24.71 3.45
N LYS A 309 9.07 -24.92 2.59
CA LYS A 309 9.23 -26.21 1.90
C LYS A 309 9.35 -27.27 3.00
N ALA A 310 8.21 -27.68 3.55
CA ALA A 310 8.03 -28.80 4.44
C ALA A 310 6.98 -29.71 3.81
N LEU A 311 7.16 -29.99 2.52
CA LEU A 311 6.42 -30.97 1.73
C LEU A 311 7.38 -31.58 0.68
N GLU A 312 8.61 -31.87 1.09
CA GLU A 312 9.53 -32.78 0.41
C GLU A 312 10.35 -33.45 1.52
N LEU A 313 9.77 -34.44 2.21
CA LEU A 313 10.49 -35.46 3.01
C LEU A 313 9.58 -36.55 3.61
N THR A 314 8.26 -36.52 3.45
CA THR A 314 7.36 -37.60 3.91
C THR A 314 6.77 -38.44 2.77
N ALA A 315 7.46 -38.53 1.63
CA ALA A 315 7.08 -39.42 0.52
C ALA A 315 8.27 -40.23 -0.04
N SER A 316 9.28 -40.52 0.79
CA SER A 316 10.37 -41.46 0.44
C SER A 316 10.62 -42.51 1.54
N SER A 317 9.62 -42.78 2.36
CA SER A 317 9.63 -43.93 3.29
C SER A 317 8.21 -44.44 3.51
N ALA A 318 7.70 -45.17 2.53
CA ALA A 318 6.66 -46.18 2.68
C ALA A 318 6.85 -47.21 1.56
#